data_AF-A0A373W3T6-F1
#
_entry.id   AF-A0A373W3T6-F1
#
_cell.length_a   1.000
_cell.length_b   1.000
_cell.length_c   1.000
_cell.angle_alpha   90.00
_cell.angle_beta   90.00
_cell.angle_gamma   90.00
#
_symmetry.space_group_name_H-M   'P 1'
#
loop_
_entity.id
_entity.type
_entity.pdbx_description
1 polymer ?
#
loop_
_entity_poly.entity_id
_entity_poly.type
_entity_poly.pdbx_seq_one_letter_code
_entity_poly.pdbx_strand_id
1 'polypeptide(L)'
;MGNSQEIKEKNDALIIYKFLIDYNHFENIVRDVIDSEWEKLDNNVKNRLAFYVGWLGSENKYIEYDTYSIKQEIWKYDEKKIQKKLTINQIIKIDKRERVIPLFDFEISSKTKKQLKYLSHDCFVSLINMRNKLAHDILNINFKNADIIELLPDKILISNQEPWIQSMDVNHISDMGREILSNYIFMKEIIIHLKEKKL
;
A
#
# COMPACT_ATOMS: atom_id res chain seq x y z
N MET A 1 -5.88 0.93 -36.98
CA MET A 1 -5.30 0.09 -35.90
C MET A 1 -4.49 0.89 -34.86
N GLY A 2 -3.81 1.99 -35.22
CA GLY A 2 -3.03 2.79 -34.23
C GLY A 2 -3.85 3.51 -33.14
N ASN A 3 -5.08 3.97 -33.44
CA ASN A 3 -5.86 4.80 -32.51
C ASN A 3 -6.33 4.02 -31.24
N SER A 4 -6.65 2.73 -31.37
CA SER A 4 -7.16 1.93 -30.23
C SER A 4 -6.09 1.56 -29.22
N GLN A 5 -4.86 1.29 -29.67
CA GLN A 5 -3.73 0.97 -28.80
C GLN A 5 -3.27 2.23 -28.03
N GLU A 6 -3.22 3.37 -28.71
CA GLU A 6 -2.87 4.65 -28.09
C GLU A 6 -3.89 5.08 -27.02
N ILE A 7 -5.20 4.88 -27.27
CA ILE A 7 -6.25 5.12 -26.27
C ILE A 7 -6.05 4.22 -25.04
N LYS A 8 -5.74 2.94 -25.26
CA LYS A 8 -5.49 1.96 -24.20
C LYS A 8 -4.30 2.34 -23.32
N GLU A 9 -3.19 2.72 -23.93
CA GLU A 9 -1.98 3.17 -23.21
C GLU A 9 -2.24 4.46 -22.41
N LYS A 10 -3.00 5.41 -22.97
CA LYS A 10 -3.42 6.63 -22.25
C LYS A 10 -4.28 6.32 -21.04
N ASN A 11 -5.25 5.42 -21.18
CA ASN A 11 -6.13 5.00 -20.09
C ASN A 11 -5.34 4.30 -18.99
N ASP A 12 -4.48 3.34 -19.35
CA ASP A 12 -3.63 2.62 -18.39
C ASP A 12 -2.68 3.56 -17.65
N ALA A 13 -2.05 4.51 -18.35
CA ALA A 13 -1.19 5.52 -17.74
C ALA A 13 -1.97 6.40 -16.74
N LEU A 14 -3.20 6.80 -17.09
CA LEU A 14 -4.06 7.57 -16.19
C LEU A 14 -4.44 6.77 -14.94
N ILE A 15 -4.80 5.49 -15.10
CA ILE A 15 -5.14 4.60 -13.98
C ILE A 15 -3.94 4.44 -13.04
N ILE A 16 -2.75 4.15 -13.58
CA ILE A 16 -1.51 4.01 -12.80
C ILE A 16 -1.23 5.31 -12.03
N TYR A 17 -1.29 6.45 -12.70
CA TYR A 17 -1.07 7.75 -12.10
C TYR A 17 -2.04 8.03 -10.93
N LYS A 18 -3.35 7.80 -11.15
CA LYS A 18 -4.37 7.99 -10.12
C LYS A 18 -4.19 7.03 -8.95
N PHE A 19 -3.85 5.78 -9.23
CA PHE A 19 -3.53 4.78 -8.21
C PHE A 19 -2.35 5.22 -7.35
N LEU A 20 -1.23 5.64 -7.95
CA LEU A 20 -0.04 6.03 -7.18
C LEU A 20 -0.28 7.27 -6.30
N ILE A 21 -1.10 8.23 -6.76
CA ILE A 21 -1.49 9.39 -5.95
C ILE A 21 -2.30 8.95 -4.73
N ASP A 22 -3.39 8.20 -4.93
CA ASP A 22 -4.24 7.78 -3.82
C ASP A 22 -3.53 6.76 -2.92
N TYR A 23 -2.56 6.00 -3.45
CA TYR A 23 -1.69 5.13 -2.65
C TYR A 23 -0.79 5.93 -1.72
N ASN A 24 -0.17 7.03 -2.18
CA ASN A 24 0.60 7.89 -1.30
C ASN A 24 -0.27 8.47 -0.18
N HIS A 25 -1.52 8.82 -0.50
CA HIS A 25 -2.48 9.28 0.49
C HIS A 25 -2.88 8.19 1.50
N PHE A 26 -3.10 6.97 1.03
CA PHE A 26 -3.30 5.78 1.87
C PHE A 26 -2.09 5.52 2.79
N GLU A 27 -0.87 5.55 2.24
CA GLU A 27 0.39 5.37 2.97
C GLU A 27 0.52 6.42 4.09
N ASN A 28 0.22 7.69 3.81
CA ASN A 28 0.24 8.74 4.84
C ASN A 28 -0.81 8.52 5.94
N ILE A 29 -2.05 8.13 5.60
CA ILE A 29 -3.09 7.87 6.61
C ILE A 29 -2.70 6.71 7.51
N VAL A 30 -2.22 5.61 6.92
CA VAL A 30 -1.77 4.44 7.67
C VAL A 30 -0.59 4.82 8.57
N ARG A 31 0.35 5.62 8.05
CA ARG A 31 1.47 6.15 8.85
C ARG A 31 0.98 6.96 10.04
N ASP A 32 0.06 7.89 9.84
CA ASP A 32 -0.49 8.70 10.93
C ASP A 32 -1.17 7.85 12.00
N VAL A 33 -1.95 6.85 11.59
CA VAL A 33 -2.60 5.92 12.52
C VAL A 33 -1.54 5.21 13.37
N ILE A 34 -0.50 4.67 12.72
CA ILE A 34 0.59 3.99 13.41
C ILE A 34 1.29 4.94 14.39
N ASP A 35 1.60 6.17 13.97
CA ASP A 35 2.30 7.12 14.81
C ASP A 35 1.47 7.52 16.04
N SER A 36 0.15 7.65 15.88
CA SER A 36 -0.77 7.92 17.01
C SER A 36 -0.95 6.75 17.97
N GLU A 37 -0.89 5.51 17.48
CA GLU A 37 -1.03 4.31 18.30
C GLU A 37 0.31 3.83 18.88
N TRP A 38 1.45 4.28 18.32
CA TRP A 38 2.79 3.83 18.68
C TRP A 38 3.08 3.94 20.18
N GLU A 39 2.75 5.08 20.78
CA GLU A 39 2.97 5.32 22.22
C GLU A 39 2.17 4.36 23.12
N LYS A 40 1.03 3.84 22.62
CA LYS A 40 0.15 2.92 23.34
C LYS A 40 0.56 1.46 23.20
N LEU A 41 1.48 1.14 22.28
CA LEU A 41 1.93 -0.23 22.06
C LEU A 41 2.74 -0.75 23.25
N ASP A 42 2.52 -2.02 23.60
CA ASP A 42 3.34 -2.69 24.61
C ASP A 42 4.81 -2.78 24.18
N ASN A 43 5.71 -2.73 25.17
CA ASN A 43 7.15 -2.79 24.93
C ASN A 43 7.56 -4.09 24.22
N ASN A 44 6.88 -5.22 24.44
CA ASN A 44 7.20 -6.45 23.71
C ASN A 44 6.93 -6.32 22.21
N VAL A 45 5.85 -5.62 21.84
CA VAL A 45 5.48 -5.36 20.44
C VAL A 45 6.48 -4.40 19.81
N LYS A 46 6.83 -3.32 20.51
CA LYS A 46 7.88 -2.36 20.09
C LYS A 46 9.24 -3.04 19.90
N ASN A 47 9.60 -3.95 20.80
CA ASN A 47 10.83 -4.74 20.70
C ASN A 47 10.79 -5.75 19.54
N ARG A 48 9.65 -6.39 19.29
CA ARG A 48 9.46 -7.25 18.10
C ARG A 48 9.58 -6.43 16.81
N LEU A 49 8.98 -5.26 16.75
CA LEU A 49 9.14 -4.31 15.65
C LEU A 49 10.62 -4.01 15.43
N ALA A 50 11.34 -3.59 16.48
CA ALA A 50 12.78 -3.33 16.43
C ALA A 50 13.62 -4.53 15.98
N PHE A 51 13.23 -5.75 16.35
CA PHE A 51 13.87 -6.99 15.90
C PHE A 51 13.58 -7.30 14.44
N TYR A 52 12.34 -7.11 13.96
CA TYR A 52 11.95 -7.37 12.56
C TYR A 52 12.53 -6.36 11.57
N VAL A 53 12.73 -5.11 12.00
CA VAL A 53 13.57 -4.16 11.25
C VAL A 53 15.06 -4.45 11.40
N GLY A 54 15.44 -5.53 12.07
CA GLY A 54 16.73 -6.19 11.93
C GLY A 54 17.91 -5.33 12.33
N TRP A 55 17.74 -4.37 13.24
CA TRP A 55 18.86 -3.49 13.53
C TRP A 55 18.79 -2.14 12.82
N LEU A 56 17.72 -1.77 12.11
CA LEU A 56 17.74 -0.65 11.13
C LEU A 56 18.33 0.65 11.71
N GLY A 57 19.59 0.93 11.35
CA GLY A 57 20.33 2.11 11.80
C GLY A 57 21.17 1.95 13.05
N SER A 58 21.34 0.75 13.56
CA SER A 58 22.29 0.44 14.61
C SER A 58 23.75 0.45 14.17
N GLU A 59 23.98 0.38 12.86
CA GLU A 59 25.28 0.25 12.26
C GLU A 59 25.19 0.88 10.88
N ASN A 60 25.80 2.05 10.73
CA ASN A 60 26.03 2.63 9.41
C ASN A 60 27.48 2.35 9.02
N LYS A 61 27.66 1.71 7.86
CA LYS A 61 28.97 1.61 7.21
C LYS A 61 29.00 2.54 6.03
N TYR A 62 29.99 3.40 5.98
CA TYR A 62 30.23 4.26 4.83
C TYR A 62 31.72 4.39 4.55
N ILE A 63 32.04 4.64 3.29
CA ILE A 63 33.40 4.91 2.84
C ILE A 63 33.64 6.40 3.05
N GLU A 64 34.63 6.74 3.86
CA GLU A 64 35.08 8.12 3.98
C GLU A 64 36.22 8.32 2.99
N TYR A 65 35.90 9.01 1.89
CA TYR A 65 36.82 9.18 0.76
C TYR A 65 38.05 10.01 1.11
N ASP A 66 37.92 10.97 2.03
CA ASP A 66 39.03 11.84 2.44
C ASP A 66 40.10 11.08 3.24
N THR A 67 39.68 10.07 4.02
CA THR A 67 40.57 9.26 4.86
C THR A 67 40.86 7.89 4.27
N TYR A 68 40.29 7.57 3.10
CA TYR A 68 40.32 6.25 2.47
C TYR A 68 40.02 5.11 3.46
N SER A 69 39.10 5.36 4.39
CA SER A 69 38.79 4.44 5.48
C SER A 69 37.32 4.01 5.44
N ILE A 70 37.05 2.81 5.96
CA ILE A 70 35.69 2.35 6.20
C ILE A 70 35.33 2.77 7.63
N LYS A 71 34.35 3.65 7.76
CA LYS A 71 33.79 4.02 9.06
C LYS A 71 32.58 3.16 9.36
N GLN A 72 32.50 2.72 10.61
CA GLN A 72 31.37 1.99 11.17
C GLN A 72 30.86 2.75 12.39
N GLU A 73 29.64 3.25 12.30
CA GLU A 73 28.97 3.92 13.43
C GLU A 73 27.97 2.98 14.06
N ILE A 74 28.21 2.56 15.31
CA ILE A 74 27.26 1.75 16.06
C ILE A 74 26.32 2.68 16.85
N TRP A 75 25.03 2.64 16.55
CA TRP A 75 24.00 3.43 17.22
C TRP A 75 23.33 2.59 18.31
N LYS A 76 23.11 3.21 19.47
CA LYS A 76 22.29 2.61 20.54
C LYS A 76 20.82 2.58 20.11
N TYR A 77 20.05 1.65 20.70
CA TYR A 77 18.60 1.58 20.51
C TYR A 77 17.95 2.94 20.77
N ASP A 78 17.19 3.41 19.78
CA ASP A 78 16.44 4.66 19.82
C ASP A 78 15.07 4.40 19.19
N GLU A 79 14.06 4.29 20.05
CA GLU A 79 12.68 3.97 19.67
C GLU A 79 12.12 4.94 18.63
N LYS A 80 12.40 6.24 18.76
CA LYS A 80 11.88 7.27 17.85
C LYS A 80 12.50 7.16 16.46
N LYS A 81 13.77 6.76 16.36
CA LYS A 81 14.42 6.50 15.07
C LYS A 81 13.89 5.23 14.42
N ILE A 82 13.61 4.20 15.22
CA ILE A 82 13.05 2.93 14.74
C ILE A 82 11.65 3.17 14.17
N GLN A 83 10.79 3.89 14.89
CA GLN A 83 9.45 4.28 14.45
C GLN A 83 9.49 4.94 13.06
N LYS A 84 10.38 5.92 12.88
CA LYS A 84 10.52 6.64 11.61
C LYS A 84 11.07 5.79 10.46
N LYS A 85 11.90 4.77 10.75
CA LYS A 85 12.51 3.91 9.73
C LYS A 85 11.64 2.73 9.29
N LEU A 86 10.66 2.36 10.11
CA LEU A 86 9.75 1.27 9.78
C LEU A 86 8.98 1.60 8.49
N THR A 87 8.95 0.66 7.56
CA THR A 87 8.06 0.73 6.40
C THR A 87 6.66 0.28 6.78
N ILE A 88 5.64 0.79 6.09
CA ILE A 88 4.26 0.37 6.34
C ILE A 88 4.09 -1.13 6.17
N ASN A 89 4.77 -1.73 5.18
CA ASN A 89 4.76 -3.18 4.98
C ASN A 89 5.22 -3.96 6.22
N GLN A 90 6.26 -3.50 6.91
CA GLN A 90 6.73 -4.15 8.13
C GLN A 90 5.70 -4.03 9.25
N ILE A 91 5.12 -2.84 9.42
CA ILE A 91 4.14 -2.60 10.48
C ILE A 91 2.86 -3.42 10.23
N ILE A 92 2.31 -3.39 9.03
CA ILE A 92 1.11 -4.16 8.67
C ILE A 92 1.34 -5.67 8.84
N LYS A 93 2.51 -6.20 8.47
CA LYS A 93 2.83 -7.63 8.66
C LYS A 93 2.86 -8.05 10.12
N ILE A 94 3.32 -7.18 11.00
CA ILE A 94 3.37 -7.43 12.45
C ILE A 94 1.98 -7.30 13.03
N ASP A 95 1.28 -6.21 12.71
CA ASP A 95 -0.07 -5.98 13.20
C ASP A 95 -1.06 -7.05 12.74
N LYS A 96 -0.89 -7.61 11.54
CA LYS A 96 -1.67 -8.77 11.08
C LYS A 96 -1.56 -9.98 12.02
N ARG A 97 -0.42 -10.16 12.71
CA ARG A 97 -0.18 -11.26 13.65
C ARG A 97 -0.60 -10.92 15.06
N GLU A 98 -0.24 -9.72 15.51
CA GLU A 98 -0.39 -9.30 16.92
C GLU A 98 -1.73 -8.61 17.20
N ARG A 99 -2.38 -8.05 16.17
CA ARG A 99 -3.65 -7.28 16.25
C ARG A 99 -3.61 -6.19 17.32
N VAL A 100 -2.58 -5.36 17.25
CA VAL A 100 -2.27 -4.33 18.26
C VAL A 100 -2.79 -2.95 17.89
N ILE A 101 -3.20 -2.75 16.63
CA ILE A 101 -3.81 -1.51 16.12
C ILE A 101 -5.29 -1.80 15.83
N PRO A 102 -6.22 -1.50 16.76
CA PRO A 102 -7.65 -1.80 16.59
C PRO A 102 -8.28 -1.09 15.39
N LEU A 103 -7.74 0.07 15.01
CA LEU A 103 -8.16 0.82 13.83
C LEU A 103 -7.97 0.02 12.53
N PHE A 104 -7.02 -0.90 12.51
CA PHE A 104 -6.80 -1.80 11.39
C PHE A 104 -7.65 -3.06 11.47
N ASP A 105 -8.38 -3.33 12.56
CA ASP A 105 -9.25 -4.52 12.63
C ASP A 105 -10.64 -4.19 12.06
N PHE A 106 -10.80 -4.38 10.76
CA PHE A 106 -12.09 -4.24 10.07
C PHE A 106 -12.15 -5.10 8.81
N GLU A 107 -13.37 -5.26 8.30
CA GLU A 107 -13.66 -6.03 7.11
C GLU A 107 -14.23 -5.13 6.02
N ILE A 108 -13.87 -5.42 4.78
CA ILE A 108 -14.39 -4.75 3.58
C ILE A 108 -15.24 -5.76 2.82
N SER A 109 -16.44 -5.34 2.43
CA SER A 109 -17.36 -6.24 1.72
C SER A 109 -16.94 -6.39 0.26
N SER A 110 -17.05 -7.60 -0.27
CA SER A 110 -16.88 -7.83 -1.70
C SER A 110 -17.94 -7.09 -2.51
N LYS A 111 -17.52 -6.55 -3.66
CA LYS A 111 -18.43 -5.81 -4.55
C LYS A 111 -19.18 -6.74 -5.50
N THR A 112 -18.70 -7.96 -5.73
CA THR A 112 -19.43 -8.97 -6.53
C THR A 112 -20.19 -9.97 -5.69
N LYS A 113 -19.66 -10.41 -4.55
CA LYS A 113 -20.23 -11.48 -3.73
C LYS A 113 -20.66 -10.97 -2.35
N LYS A 114 -21.97 -10.74 -2.16
CA LYS A 114 -22.54 -10.15 -0.93
C LYS A 114 -22.13 -10.82 0.40
N GLN A 115 -21.83 -12.12 0.40
CA GLN A 115 -21.45 -12.87 1.60
C GLN A 115 -19.93 -12.90 1.86
N LEU A 116 -19.13 -12.46 0.88
CA LEU A 116 -17.68 -12.47 0.99
C LEU A 116 -17.19 -11.14 1.57
N LYS A 117 -16.26 -11.24 2.52
CA LYS A 117 -15.59 -10.11 3.11
C LYS A 117 -14.09 -10.35 3.14
N TYR A 118 -13.35 -9.25 3.05
CA TYR A 118 -11.89 -9.23 3.07
C TYR A 118 -11.42 -8.55 4.34
N LEU A 119 -10.45 -9.16 5.02
CA LEU A 119 -9.78 -8.51 6.14
C LEU A 119 -8.95 -7.34 5.60
N SER A 120 -9.06 -6.19 6.26
CA SER A 120 -8.28 -4.98 6.01
C SER A 120 -6.77 -5.25 5.83
N HIS A 121 -6.15 -6.09 6.67
CA HIS A 121 -4.73 -6.43 6.56
C HIS A 121 -4.39 -7.11 5.23
N ASP A 122 -5.26 -8.00 4.74
CA ASP A 122 -5.07 -8.66 3.44
C ASP A 122 -5.20 -7.65 2.30
N CYS A 123 -6.13 -6.71 2.42
CA CYS A 123 -6.27 -5.61 1.48
C CYS A 123 -5.03 -4.71 1.47
N PHE A 124 -4.52 -4.31 2.63
CA PHE A 124 -3.31 -3.49 2.73
C PHE A 124 -2.10 -4.17 2.09
N VAL A 125 -1.91 -5.47 2.35
CA VAL A 125 -0.84 -6.26 1.74
C VAL A 125 -0.99 -6.29 0.21
N SER A 126 -2.21 -6.47 -0.29
CA SER A 126 -2.48 -6.47 -1.74
C SER A 126 -2.13 -5.13 -2.39
N LEU A 127 -2.53 -4.00 -1.77
CA LEU A 127 -2.20 -2.66 -2.24
C LEU A 127 -0.68 -2.40 -2.23
N ILE A 128 0.00 -2.78 -1.16
CA ILE A 128 1.46 -2.63 -1.03
C ILE A 128 2.19 -3.46 -2.10
N ASN A 129 1.76 -4.70 -2.33
CA ASN A 129 2.37 -5.56 -3.34
C ASN A 129 2.18 -4.98 -4.75
N MET A 130 0.96 -4.50 -5.06
CA MET A 130 0.66 -3.85 -6.33
C MET A 130 1.55 -2.61 -6.55
N ARG A 131 1.65 -1.71 -5.55
CA ARG A 131 2.53 -0.54 -5.64
C ARG A 131 3.99 -0.93 -5.84
N ASN A 132 4.49 -1.93 -5.12
CA ASN A 132 5.88 -2.36 -5.23
C ASN A 132 6.19 -2.86 -6.65
N LYS A 133 5.29 -3.63 -7.25
CA LYS A 133 5.45 -4.07 -8.65
C LYS A 133 5.47 -2.90 -9.62
N LEU A 134 4.53 -1.95 -9.47
CA LEU A 134 4.49 -0.72 -10.26
C LEU A 134 5.78 0.11 -10.14
N ALA A 135 6.42 0.12 -8.97
CA ALA A 135 7.66 0.87 -8.75
C ALA A 135 8.91 0.18 -9.36
N HIS A 136 8.88 -1.13 -9.59
CA HIS A 136 10.04 -1.89 -10.04
C HIS A 136 10.10 -2.09 -11.56
N ASP A 137 8.98 -2.45 -12.21
CA ASP A 137 8.93 -2.61 -13.67
C ASP A 137 7.51 -2.39 -14.17
N ILE A 138 7.25 -1.24 -14.80
CA ILE A 138 5.94 -0.87 -15.36
C ILE A 138 5.63 -1.63 -16.66
N LEU A 139 6.65 -2.06 -17.41
CA LEU A 139 6.48 -2.63 -18.75
C LEU A 139 6.17 -4.14 -18.70
N ASN A 140 6.66 -4.86 -17.69
CA ASN A 140 6.44 -6.31 -17.55
C ASN A 140 5.71 -6.67 -16.24
N ILE A 141 4.64 -5.95 -15.93
CA ILE A 141 3.84 -6.26 -14.75
C ILE A 141 3.00 -7.51 -14.99
N ASN A 142 3.10 -8.44 -14.05
CA ASN A 142 2.16 -9.54 -13.92
C ASN A 142 1.66 -9.59 -12.47
N PHE A 143 0.38 -9.23 -12.26
CA PHE A 143 -0.25 -9.31 -10.95
C PHE A 143 -0.70 -10.76 -10.68
N LYS A 144 -0.47 -11.19 -9.45
CA LYS A 144 -0.92 -12.47 -8.90
C LYS A 144 -2.17 -12.21 -8.06
N ASN A 145 -2.90 -13.26 -7.72
CA ASN A 145 -4.07 -13.16 -6.83
C ASN A 145 -3.76 -12.48 -5.49
N ALA A 146 -2.52 -12.54 -5.00
CA ALA A 146 -2.11 -11.89 -3.75
C ALA A 146 -1.85 -10.37 -3.89
N ASP A 147 -1.92 -9.83 -5.10
CA ASP A 147 -1.76 -8.40 -5.39
C ASP A 147 -3.10 -7.73 -5.68
N ILE A 148 -4.18 -8.50 -5.82
CA ILE A 148 -5.51 -8.03 -6.23
C ILE A 148 -6.51 -8.43 -5.15
N ILE A 149 -7.22 -7.45 -4.59
CA ILE A 149 -8.23 -7.68 -3.56
C ILE A 149 -9.40 -8.48 -4.16
N GLU A 150 -9.95 -7.94 -5.25
CA GLU A 150 -11.02 -8.54 -6.03
C GLU A 150 -11.00 -7.89 -7.41
N LEU A 151 -10.97 -8.70 -8.48
CA LEU A 151 -11.12 -8.18 -9.84
C LEU A 151 -12.59 -7.80 -10.09
N LEU A 152 -12.84 -6.54 -10.39
CA LEU A 152 -14.19 -6.02 -10.58
C LEU A 152 -14.64 -6.14 -12.04
N PRO A 153 -15.88 -6.59 -12.29
CA PRO A 153 -16.45 -6.59 -13.64
C PRO A 153 -16.71 -5.15 -14.13
N ASP A 154 -16.67 -4.94 -15.44
CA ASP A 154 -16.83 -3.62 -16.07
C ASP A 154 -18.09 -2.87 -15.60
N LYS A 155 -19.20 -3.58 -15.39
CA LYS A 155 -20.45 -2.99 -14.87
C LYS A 155 -20.26 -2.27 -13.52
N ILE A 156 -19.39 -2.80 -12.65
CA ILE A 156 -19.08 -2.19 -11.35
C ILE A 156 -18.10 -1.02 -11.53
N LEU A 157 -17.10 -1.19 -12.40
CA LEU A 157 -16.13 -0.13 -12.71
C LEU A 157 -16.84 1.13 -13.27
N ILE A 158 -17.75 0.94 -14.23
CA ILE A 158 -18.52 2.02 -14.87
C ILE A 158 -19.49 2.69 -13.89
N SER A 159 -20.05 1.94 -12.94
CA SER A 159 -20.97 2.48 -11.93
C SER A 159 -20.29 3.37 -10.88
N ASN A 160 -18.96 3.51 -10.94
CA ASN A 160 -18.22 4.35 -10.01
C ASN A 160 -18.55 5.85 -10.19
N GLN A 161 -18.53 6.60 -9.09
CA GLN A 161 -18.88 8.02 -9.08
C GLN A 161 -17.71 8.95 -9.41
N GLU A 162 -16.48 8.44 -9.49
CA GLU A 162 -15.30 9.24 -9.78
C GLU A 162 -15.35 9.80 -11.21
N PRO A 163 -15.32 11.13 -11.40
CA PRO A 163 -15.51 11.75 -12.72
C PRO A 163 -14.50 11.29 -13.77
N TRP A 164 -13.26 11.02 -13.34
CA TRP A 164 -12.20 10.59 -14.25
C TRP A 164 -12.40 9.15 -14.75
N ILE A 165 -13.06 8.29 -13.98
CA ILE A 165 -13.44 6.94 -14.40
C ILE A 165 -14.60 7.02 -15.39
N GLN A 166 -15.59 7.88 -15.11
CA GLN A 166 -16.74 8.07 -16.01
C GLN A 166 -16.35 8.67 -17.37
N SER A 167 -15.28 9.47 -17.41
CA SER A 167 -14.73 10.00 -18.66
C SER A 167 -13.90 8.99 -19.46
N MET A 168 -13.63 7.82 -18.90
CA MET A 168 -12.81 6.78 -19.51
C MET A 168 -13.67 5.78 -20.26
N ASP A 169 -13.25 5.37 -21.45
CA ASP A 169 -13.83 4.21 -22.11
C ASP A 169 -13.26 2.92 -21.51
N VAL A 170 -14.01 2.34 -20.58
CA VAL A 170 -13.64 1.12 -19.84
C VAL A 170 -13.43 -0.10 -20.75
N ASN A 171 -13.99 -0.08 -21.97
CA ASN A 171 -13.75 -1.14 -22.95
C ASN A 171 -12.32 -1.10 -23.52
N HIS A 172 -11.66 0.06 -23.43
CA HIS A 172 -10.30 0.31 -23.92
C HIS A 172 -9.30 0.42 -22.77
N ILE A 173 -9.36 -0.51 -21.82
CA ILE A 173 -8.39 -0.66 -20.72
C ILE A 173 -7.71 -2.03 -20.86
N SER A 174 -6.42 -2.15 -20.52
CA SER A 174 -5.78 -3.47 -20.43
C SER A 174 -6.28 -4.28 -19.25
N ASP A 175 -6.00 -5.58 -19.24
CA ASP A 175 -6.29 -6.42 -18.08
C ASP A 175 -5.53 -5.92 -16.84
N MET A 176 -4.27 -5.52 -17.01
CA MET A 176 -3.48 -4.86 -15.97
C MET A 176 -4.18 -3.57 -15.47
N GLY A 177 -4.65 -2.72 -16.39
CA GLY A 177 -5.37 -1.50 -16.03
C GLY A 177 -6.64 -1.80 -15.23
N ARG A 178 -7.38 -2.86 -15.58
CA ARG A 178 -8.56 -3.32 -14.81
C ARG A 178 -8.19 -3.83 -13.42
N GLU A 179 -7.08 -4.56 -13.29
CA GLU A 179 -6.58 -5.05 -12.01
C GLU A 179 -6.23 -3.87 -11.07
N ILE A 180 -5.51 -2.88 -11.60
CA ILE A 180 -5.15 -1.67 -10.84
C ILE A 180 -6.39 -0.84 -10.49
N LEU A 181 -7.29 -0.65 -11.44
CA LEU A 181 -8.53 0.10 -11.22
C LEU A 181 -9.43 -0.58 -10.19
N SER A 182 -9.46 -1.91 -10.16
CA SER A 182 -10.20 -2.65 -9.15
C SER A 182 -9.66 -2.36 -7.75
N ASN A 183 -8.34 -2.50 -7.55
CA ASN A 183 -7.69 -2.17 -6.29
C ASN A 183 -7.82 -0.68 -5.91
N TYR A 184 -7.80 0.22 -6.89
CA TYR A 184 -8.03 1.65 -6.69
C TYR A 184 -9.37 1.89 -5.97
N ILE A 185 -10.45 1.26 -6.44
CA ILE A 185 -11.79 1.46 -5.85
C ILE A 185 -11.82 0.96 -4.40
N PHE A 186 -11.21 -0.19 -4.10
CA PHE A 186 -11.10 -0.67 -2.73
C PHE A 186 -10.23 0.24 -1.85
N MET A 187 -9.14 0.77 -2.39
CA MET A 187 -8.27 1.71 -1.68
C MET A 187 -9.03 2.98 -1.25
N LYS A 188 -9.93 3.50 -2.10
CA LYS A 188 -10.79 4.64 -1.72
C LYS A 188 -11.70 4.31 -0.54
N GLU A 189 -12.33 3.15 -0.56
CA GLU A 189 -13.20 2.69 0.53
C GLU A 189 -12.41 2.50 1.84
N ILE A 190 -11.21 1.93 1.76
CA ILE A 190 -10.27 1.82 2.88
C ILE A 190 -9.93 3.19 3.46
N ILE A 191 -9.57 4.15 2.60
CA ILE A 191 -9.21 5.51 3.00
C ILE A 191 -10.37 6.18 3.74
N ILE A 192 -11.61 6.02 3.23
CA ILE A 192 -12.81 6.56 3.87
C ILE A 192 -12.99 5.94 5.26
N HIS A 193 -12.96 4.60 5.36
CA HIS A 193 -13.10 3.91 6.65
C HIS A 193 -12.04 4.31 7.67
N LEU A 194 -10.77 4.44 7.26
CA LEU A 194 -9.69 4.84 8.16
C LEU A 194 -9.84 6.30 8.62
N LYS A 195 -10.39 7.18 7.78
CA LYS A 195 -10.67 8.58 8.17
C LYS A 195 -11.86 8.69 9.12
N GLU A 196 -12.94 7.96 8.84
CA GLU A 196 -14.13 7.97 9.69
C GLU A 196 -13.86 7.46 11.10
N LYS A 197 -13.03 6.42 11.25
CA LYS A 197 -12.65 5.89 12.57
C LYS A 197 -11.63 6.76 13.33
N LYS A 198 -11.01 7.75 12.67
CA LYS A 198 -10.04 8.67 13.31
C LYS A 198 -10.76 9.86 13.99
N LEU A 199 -12.03 10.10 13.65
CA LEU A 199 -12.94 11.06 14.27
C LEU A 199 -13.68 10.41 15.45
#